data_AF-E9CP22-F1
#
_entry.id   AF-E9CP22-F1
#
_cell.length_a   1.000
_cell.length_b   1.000
_cell.length_c   1.000
_cell.angle_alpha   90.00
_cell.angle_beta   90.00
_cell.angle_gamma   90.00
#
_symmetry.space_group_name_H-M   'P 1'
#
loop_
_entity.id
_entity.type
_entity.pdbx_description
1 polymer ?
#
loop_
_entity_poly.entity_id
_entity_poly.type
_entity_poly.pdbx_seq_one_letter_code
_entity_poly.pdbx_strand_id
1 'polypeptide(L)'
;MAHPKETRDTLRRAYVFSTLSLELAAIQCGVSFATAGRWKKEARENGDDWDVIRSANMLASGAPEDVARSILASLMTQFQVTLEKVNTADDIPAQERVTLLASLTDGYSKAIAASKKILLETSQLATSMETMKLFSTFIQEHYPQHLTAFVEVLEAFGPVLEKNYG
;
A
#
# COMPACT_ATOMS: atom_id res chain seq x y z
N MET A 1 21.27 21.22 19.11
CA MET A 1 22.49 20.47 18.69
C MET A 1 22.25 19.94 17.29
N ALA A 2 23.20 20.14 16.38
CA ALA A 2 23.09 19.63 15.01
C ALA A 2 23.35 18.12 15.05
N HIS A 3 22.33 17.32 14.74
CA HIS A 3 22.51 15.88 14.64
C HIS A 3 23.27 15.53 13.34
N PRO A 4 24.11 14.48 13.34
CA PRO A 4 24.79 14.01 12.14
C PRO A 4 23.79 13.56 11.06
N LYS A 5 24.17 13.73 9.79
CA LYS A 5 23.40 13.23 8.63
C LYS A 5 23.09 11.72 8.75
N GLU A 6 24.03 10.97 9.30
CA GLU A 6 23.93 9.53 9.54
C GLU A 6 22.79 9.13 10.50
N THR A 7 22.49 9.96 11.51
CA THR A 7 21.34 9.74 12.41
C THR A 7 20.02 9.93 11.68
N ARG A 8 19.94 10.93 10.80
CA ARG A 8 18.76 11.17 9.96
C ARG A 8 18.54 10.02 8.97
N ASP A 9 19.61 9.53 8.34
CA ASP A 9 19.53 8.43 7.38
C ASP A 9 19.15 7.09 8.07
N THR A 10 19.64 6.86 9.28
CA THR A 10 19.25 5.70 10.10
C THR A 10 17.77 5.77 10.50
N LEU A 11 17.30 6.94 10.92
CA LEU A 11 15.89 7.16 11.24
C LEU A 11 14.99 6.94 10.02
N ARG A 12 15.37 7.49 8.85
CA ARG A 12 14.67 7.26 7.59
C ARG A 12 14.57 5.77 7.28
N ARG A 13 15.68 5.03 7.37
CA ARG A 13 15.68 3.59 7.11
C ARG A 13 14.75 2.81 8.05
N ALA A 14 14.82 3.10 9.35
CA ALA A 14 13.97 2.47 10.36
C ALA A 14 12.47 2.74 10.13
N TYR A 15 12.14 3.97 9.71
CA TYR A 15 10.77 4.37 9.41
C TYR A 15 10.23 3.78 8.10
N VAL A 16 11.06 3.79 7.04
CA VAL A 16 10.67 3.42 5.67
C VAL A 16 10.71 1.91 5.43
N PHE A 17 11.78 1.23 5.86
CA PHE A 17 12.02 -0.17 5.53
C PHE A 17 11.71 -1.13 6.67
N SER A 18 11.82 -0.70 7.93
CA SER A 18 11.54 -1.55 9.10
C SER A 18 10.12 -1.39 9.63
N THR A 19 9.27 -0.60 8.96
CA THR A 19 7.85 -0.33 9.30
C THR A 19 7.58 0.20 10.72
N LEU A 20 8.61 0.64 11.44
CA LEU A 20 8.45 1.21 12.78
C LEU A 20 7.63 2.50 12.73
N SER A 21 6.90 2.80 13.80
CA SER A 21 6.29 4.13 13.95
C SER A 21 7.39 5.20 14.02
N LEU A 22 7.08 6.43 13.62
CA LEU A 22 8.05 7.53 13.66
C LEU A 22 8.55 7.78 15.08
N GLU A 23 7.70 7.52 16.08
CA GLU A 23 8.02 7.61 17.50
C GLU A 23 9.04 6.55 17.94
N LEU A 24 8.82 5.27 17.57
CA LEU A 24 9.77 4.20 17.89
C LEU A 24 11.10 4.37 17.15
N ALA A 25 11.07 4.82 15.88
CA ALA A 25 12.27 5.13 15.12
C ALA A 25 13.05 6.30 15.76
N ALA A 26 12.36 7.31 16.29
CA ALA A 26 12.99 8.43 16.99
C ALA A 26 13.67 7.99 18.29
N ILE A 27 12.99 7.17 19.10
CA ILE A 27 13.54 6.58 20.33
C ILE A 27 14.80 5.76 20.01
N GLN A 28 14.74 4.90 19.00
CA GLN A 28 15.86 4.05 18.58
C GLN A 28 17.07 4.87 18.11
N CYS A 29 16.83 6.01 17.46
CA CYS A 29 17.88 6.90 16.98
C CYS A 29 18.34 7.94 18.03
N GLY A 30 17.78 7.92 19.24
CA GLY A 30 18.12 8.86 20.31
C GLY A 30 17.74 10.31 20.01
N VAL A 31 16.67 10.53 19.23
CA VAL A 31 16.19 11.87 18.86
C VAL A 31 14.76 12.10 19.33
N SER A 32 14.38 13.37 19.52
CA SER A 32 13.00 13.70 19.89
C SER A 32 12.03 13.43 18.74
N PHE A 33 10.77 13.11 19.07
CA PHE A 33 9.71 12.95 18.08
C PHE A 33 9.52 14.23 17.24
N ALA A 34 9.63 15.40 17.85
CA ALA A 34 9.56 16.69 17.14
C ALA A 34 10.68 16.85 16.10
N THR A 35 11.90 16.40 16.43
CA THR A 35 13.04 16.39 15.51
C THR A 35 12.80 15.44 14.33
N ALA A 36 12.32 14.22 14.62
CA ALA A 36 11.98 13.23 13.60
C ALA A 36 10.87 13.75 12.64
N GLY A 37 9.83 14.37 13.19
CA GLY A 37 8.76 15.00 12.41
C GLY A 37 9.27 16.14 11.52
N ARG A 38 10.18 16.98 12.02
CA ARG A 38 10.79 18.04 11.23
C ARG A 38 11.61 17.50 10.06
N TRP A 39 12.42 16.46 10.28
CA TRP A 39 13.22 15.83 9.21
C TRP A 39 12.37 15.18 8.15
N LYS A 40 11.29 14.51 8.54
CA LYS A 40 10.35 13.92 7.60
C LYS A 40 9.69 15.00 6.72
N LYS A 41 9.32 16.14 7.32
CA LYS A 41 8.78 17.30 6.60
C LYS A 41 9.81 17.93 5.65
N GLU A 42 11.03 18.18 6.14
CA GLU A 42 12.13 18.69 5.32
C GLU A 42 12.46 17.75 4.16
N ALA A 43 12.45 16.43 4.37
CA ALA A 43 12.70 15.45 3.33
C ALA A 43 11.61 15.50 2.24
N ARG A 44 10.34 15.58 2.63
CA ARG A 44 9.21 15.78 1.72
C ARG A 44 9.34 17.07 0.91
N GLU A 45 9.71 18.18 1.54
CA GLU A 45 9.93 19.47 0.85
C GLU A 45 11.09 19.41 -0.15
N ASN A 46 12.07 18.53 0.08
CA ASN A 46 13.18 18.27 -0.83
C ASN A 46 12.90 17.14 -1.85
N GLY A 47 11.66 16.65 -1.93
CA GLY A 47 11.25 15.61 -2.89
C GLY A 47 11.48 14.15 -2.44
N ASP A 48 11.96 13.92 -1.22
CA ASP A 48 12.13 12.59 -0.60
C ASP A 48 10.98 12.33 0.38
N ASP A 49 9.79 11.97 -0.12
CA ASP A 49 8.63 11.69 0.72
C ASP A 49 8.71 10.28 1.33
N TRP A 50 9.05 10.22 2.62
CA TRP A 50 9.19 8.96 3.34
C TRP A 50 7.88 8.18 3.46
N ASP A 51 6.71 8.85 3.45
CA ASP A 51 5.42 8.15 3.48
C ASP A 51 5.15 7.44 2.16
N VAL A 52 5.48 8.09 1.05
CA VAL A 52 5.35 7.51 -0.30
C VAL A 52 6.28 6.31 -0.44
N ILE A 53 7.55 6.45 -0.07
CA ILE A 53 8.54 5.37 -0.19
C ILE A 53 8.24 4.22 0.78
N ARG A 54 7.77 4.53 1.99
CA ARG A 54 7.31 3.50 2.95
C ARG A 54 6.12 2.74 2.39
N SER A 55 5.14 3.46 1.84
CA SER A 55 3.97 2.86 1.21
C SER A 55 4.39 1.98 0.04
N ALA A 56 5.24 2.46 -0.86
CA ALA A 56 5.80 1.69 -1.97
C ALA A 56 6.56 0.43 -1.52
N ASN A 57 7.38 0.50 -0.46
CA ASN A 57 8.04 -0.68 0.11
C ASN A 57 7.05 -1.68 0.72
N MET A 58 6.03 -1.20 1.41
CA MET A 58 4.98 -2.03 1.96
C MET A 58 4.19 -2.74 0.83
N LEU A 59 3.90 -2.04 -0.27
CA LEU A 59 3.25 -2.61 -1.46
C LEU A 59 4.15 -3.64 -2.16
N ALA A 60 5.44 -3.35 -2.33
CA ALA A 60 6.42 -4.28 -2.91
C ALA A 60 6.62 -5.55 -2.07
N SER A 61 6.39 -5.47 -0.75
CA SER A 61 6.51 -6.61 0.16
C SER A 61 5.28 -7.53 0.21
N GLY A 62 4.15 -7.16 -0.41
CA GLY A 62 2.90 -7.94 -0.46
C GLY A 62 2.16 -8.11 0.89
N ALA A 63 2.85 -7.92 2.02
CA ALA A 63 2.33 -8.18 3.36
C ALA A 63 1.04 -7.41 3.75
N PRO A 64 0.85 -6.12 3.40
CA PRO A 64 -0.38 -5.39 3.73
C PRO A 64 -1.56 -5.82 2.86
N GLU A 65 -1.30 -6.20 1.61
CA GLU A 65 -2.34 -6.67 0.69
C GLU A 65 -2.87 -8.04 1.13
N ASP A 66 -1.97 -8.94 1.56
CA ASP A 66 -2.35 -10.24 2.11
C ASP A 66 -3.18 -10.10 3.39
N VAL A 67 -2.80 -9.17 4.28
CA VAL A 67 -3.57 -8.86 5.49
C VAL A 67 -4.93 -8.24 5.13
N ALA A 68 -4.98 -7.27 4.22
CA ALA A 68 -6.25 -6.67 3.77
C ALA A 68 -7.17 -7.72 3.11
N ARG A 69 -6.62 -8.60 2.29
CA ARG A 69 -7.32 -9.72 1.65
C ARG A 69 -7.83 -10.72 2.67
N SER A 70 -7.04 -11.03 3.70
CA SER A 70 -7.45 -11.88 4.83
C SER A 70 -8.59 -11.24 5.64
N ILE A 71 -8.52 -9.94 5.93
CA ILE A 71 -9.57 -9.20 6.64
C ILE A 71 -10.86 -9.19 5.81
N LEU A 72 -10.76 -8.95 4.50
CA LEU A 72 -11.91 -8.98 3.59
C LEU A 72 -12.56 -10.37 3.51
N ALA A 73 -11.75 -11.43 3.42
CA ALA A 73 -12.25 -12.82 3.44
C ALA A 73 -12.97 -13.14 4.75
N SER A 74 -12.42 -12.71 5.89
CA SER A 74 -13.06 -12.85 7.19
C SER A 74 -14.38 -12.07 7.26
N LEU A 75 -14.43 -10.85 6.74
CA LEU A 75 -15.64 -10.02 6.72
C LEU A 75 -16.74 -10.63 5.83
N MET A 76 -16.38 -11.15 4.65
CA MET A 76 -17.31 -11.88 3.77
C MET A 76 -17.89 -13.12 4.45
N THR A 77 -17.06 -13.86 5.18
CA THR A 77 -17.51 -15.00 5.99
C THR A 77 -18.52 -14.55 7.06
N GLN A 78 -18.27 -13.44 7.74
CA GLN A 78 -19.20 -12.89 8.73
C GLN A 78 -20.53 -12.45 8.10
N PHE A 79 -20.52 -11.87 6.91
CA PHE A 79 -21.76 -11.53 6.19
C PHE A 79 -22.58 -12.77 5.86
N GLN A 80 -21.95 -13.84 5.37
CA GLN A 80 -22.64 -15.09 5.07
C GLN A 80 -23.30 -15.69 6.32
N VAL A 81 -22.55 -15.80 7.41
CA VAL A 81 -23.06 -16.34 8.68
C VAL A 81 -24.21 -15.49 9.23
N THR A 82 -24.11 -14.17 9.15
CA THR A 82 -25.14 -13.26 9.66
C THR A 82 -26.39 -13.29 8.78
N LEU A 83 -26.22 -13.34 7.46
CA LEU A 83 -27.32 -13.49 6.51
C LEU A 83 -28.11 -14.78 6.77
N GLU A 84 -27.40 -15.90 6.98
CA GLU A 84 -28.03 -17.18 7.29
C GLU A 84 -28.84 -17.10 8.58
N LYS A 85 -28.25 -16.54 9.66
CA LYS A 85 -28.96 -16.33 10.93
C LYS A 85 -30.23 -15.48 10.77
N VAL A 86 -30.18 -14.41 9.99
CA VAL A 86 -31.36 -13.55 9.72
C VAL A 86 -32.41 -14.29 8.90
N ASN A 87 -32.00 -15.16 7.98
CA ASN A 87 -32.92 -15.94 7.15
C ASN A 87 -33.63 -17.06 7.93
N THR A 88 -32.93 -17.71 8.86
CA THR A 88 -33.44 -18.86 9.62
C THR A 88 -34.07 -18.50 10.96
N ALA A 89 -34.01 -17.24 11.38
CA ALA A 89 -34.55 -16.82 12.68
C ALA A 89 -36.09 -16.73 12.65
N ASP A 90 -36.76 -17.64 13.36
CA ASP A 90 -38.22 -17.73 13.40
C ASP A 90 -38.89 -16.63 14.25
N ASP A 91 -38.11 -15.91 15.05
CA ASP A 91 -38.56 -14.90 16.00
C ASP A 91 -38.44 -13.46 15.48
N ILE A 92 -38.00 -13.25 14.23
CA ILE A 92 -37.87 -11.93 13.63
C ILE A 92 -39.14 -11.58 12.83
N PRO A 93 -39.87 -10.49 13.17
CA PRO A 93 -40.97 -9.99 12.37
C PRO A 93 -40.55 -9.67 10.93
N ALA A 94 -41.42 -9.92 9.95
CA ALA A 94 -41.08 -9.76 8.52
C ALA A 94 -40.50 -8.37 8.17
N GLN A 95 -41.05 -7.30 8.76
CA GLN A 95 -40.60 -5.93 8.50
C GLN A 95 -39.21 -5.64 9.08
N GLU A 96 -38.90 -6.21 10.25
CA GLU A 96 -37.57 -6.14 10.85
C GLU A 96 -36.56 -6.96 10.05
N ARG A 97 -36.96 -8.16 9.57
CA ARG A 97 -36.13 -9.01 8.72
C ARG A 97 -35.70 -8.29 7.43
N VAL A 98 -36.64 -7.63 6.74
CA VAL A 98 -36.33 -6.84 5.54
C VAL A 98 -35.32 -5.73 5.84
N THR A 99 -35.46 -5.07 6.99
CA THR A 99 -34.55 -3.98 7.42
C THR A 99 -33.13 -4.48 7.69
N LEU A 100 -33.01 -5.63 8.36
CA LEU A 100 -31.72 -6.29 8.63
C LEU A 100 -31.04 -6.75 7.33
N LEU A 101 -31.79 -7.36 6.41
CA LEU A 101 -31.29 -7.78 5.10
C LEU A 101 -30.81 -6.60 4.24
N ALA A 102 -31.56 -5.49 4.23
CA ALA A 102 -31.16 -4.28 3.52
C ALA A 102 -29.85 -3.71 4.10
N SER A 103 -29.73 -3.70 5.43
CA SER A 103 -28.52 -3.21 6.13
C SER A 103 -27.30 -4.10 5.86
N LEU A 104 -27.47 -5.42 5.83
CA LEU A 104 -26.42 -6.37 5.45
C LEU A 104 -25.96 -6.15 3.99
N THR A 105 -26.90 -5.92 3.08
CA THR A 105 -26.62 -5.71 1.66
C THR A 105 -25.89 -4.37 1.40
N ASP A 106 -26.30 -3.30 2.10
CA ASP A 106 -25.62 -2.00 2.04
C ASP A 106 -24.20 -2.09 2.63
N GLY A 107 -24.05 -2.74 3.79
CA GLY A 107 -22.74 -2.98 4.41
C GLY A 107 -21.81 -3.79 3.51
N TYR A 108 -22.32 -4.85 2.88
CA TYR A 108 -21.58 -5.66 1.90
C TYR A 108 -21.12 -4.83 0.69
N SER A 109 -22.02 -4.03 0.13
CA SER A 109 -21.71 -3.18 -1.03
C SER A 109 -20.63 -2.14 -0.71
N LYS A 110 -20.68 -1.54 0.48
CA LYS A 110 -19.64 -0.61 0.98
C LYS A 110 -18.30 -1.31 1.20
N ALA A 111 -18.31 -2.50 1.79
CA ALA A 111 -17.10 -3.30 1.98
C ALA A 111 -16.43 -3.65 0.64
N ILE A 112 -17.21 -4.05 -0.37
CA ILE A 112 -16.70 -4.31 -1.71
C ILE A 112 -16.15 -3.03 -2.36
N ALA A 113 -16.85 -1.91 -2.28
CA ALA A 113 -16.37 -0.65 -2.84
C ALA A 113 -15.05 -0.19 -2.19
N ALA A 114 -14.95 -0.32 -0.86
CA ALA A 114 -13.72 -0.04 -0.13
C ALA A 114 -12.59 -1.02 -0.50
N SER A 115 -12.90 -2.30 -0.69
CA SER A 115 -11.94 -3.32 -1.09
C SER A 115 -11.35 -3.06 -2.48
N LYS A 116 -12.17 -2.64 -3.45
CA LYS A 116 -11.71 -2.30 -4.80
C LYS A 116 -10.72 -1.15 -4.77
N LYS A 117 -10.96 -0.14 -3.93
CA LYS A 117 -10.04 0.98 -3.77
C LYS A 117 -8.69 0.54 -3.18
N ILE A 118 -8.71 -0.30 -2.15
CA ILE A 118 -7.50 -0.84 -1.49
C ILE A 118 -6.71 -1.78 -2.43
N LEU A 119 -7.41 -2.62 -3.21
CA LEU A 119 -6.81 -3.55 -4.17
C LEU A 119 -6.32 -2.86 -5.46
N LEU A 120 -6.98 -1.78 -5.91
CA LEU A 120 -6.60 -1.06 -7.14
C LEU A 120 -5.52 0.00 -6.93
N GLU A 121 -5.46 0.65 -5.76
CA GLU A 121 -4.40 1.62 -5.43
C GLU A 121 -3.00 0.95 -5.36
N THR A 122 -2.96 -0.37 -5.22
CA THR A 122 -1.72 -1.19 -5.24
C THR A 122 -1.29 -1.61 -6.65
N SER A 123 -2.13 -1.47 -7.68
CA SER A 123 -2.03 -2.28 -8.90
C SER A 123 -1.80 -1.51 -10.22
N GLN A 124 -1.29 -0.27 -10.19
CA GLN A 124 -0.89 0.42 -11.43
C GLN A 124 0.62 0.63 -11.53
N LEU A 125 1.27 1.16 -10.49
CA LEU A 125 2.74 1.26 -10.49
C LEU A 125 3.38 -0.14 -10.51
N ALA A 126 2.92 -1.07 -9.67
CA ALA A 126 3.43 -2.44 -9.64
C ALA A 126 3.26 -3.15 -10.99
N THR A 127 2.07 -3.05 -11.58
CA THR A 127 1.79 -3.60 -12.93
C THR A 127 2.64 -2.95 -14.00
N SER A 128 2.88 -1.63 -13.91
CA SER A 128 3.73 -0.90 -14.86
C SER A 128 5.19 -1.31 -14.73
N MET A 129 5.69 -1.48 -13.50
CA MET A 129 7.05 -1.96 -13.23
C MET A 129 7.26 -3.39 -13.71
N GLU A 130 6.28 -4.27 -13.49
CA GLU A 130 6.31 -5.65 -13.99
C GLU A 130 6.29 -5.69 -15.53
N THR A 131 5.46 -4.85 -16.16
CA THR A 131 5.43 -4.70 -17.62
C THR A 131 6.79 -4.24 -18.17
N MET A 132 7.46 -3.30 -17.51
CA MET A 132 8.81 -2.85 -17.89
C MET A 132 9.86 -3.96 -17.76
N LYS A 133 9.78 -4.79 -16.73
CA LYS A 133 10.68 -5.92 -16.52
C LYS A 133 10.47 -7.02 -17.57
N LEU A 134 9.22 -7.35 -17.90
CA LEU A 134 8.87 -8.28 -18.96
C LEU A 134 9.40 -7.77 -20.32
N PHE A 135 9.24 -6.47 -20.59
CA PHE A 135 9.72 -5.89 -21.85
C PHE A 135 11.26 -5.88 -21.93
N SER A 136 11.94 -5.60 -20.82
CA SER A 136 13.41 -5.72 -20.72
C SER A 136 13.88 -7.15 -21.04
N THR A 137 13.20 -8.15 -20.47
CA THR A 137 13.49 -9.58 -20.69
C THR A 137 13.27 -9.96 -22.16
N PHE A 138 12.14 -9.52 -22.74
CA PHE A 138 11.84 -9.75 -24.16
C PHE A 138 12.90 -9.16 -25.10
N ILE A 139 13.38 -7.93 -24.82
CA ILE A 139 14.45 -7.30 -25.58
C ILE A 139 15.76 -8.08 -25.42
N GLN A 140 16.09 -8.51 -24.21
CA GLN A 140 17.27 -9.32 -23.97
C GLN A 140 17.26 -10.64 -24.77
N GLU A 141 16.10 -11.29 -24.87
CA GLU A 141 15.96 -12.59 -25.54
C GLU A 141 15.87 -12.47 -27.07
N HIS A 142 15.14 -11.49 -27.58
CA HIS A 142 14.81 -11.39 -29.01
C HIS A 142 15.56 -10.28 -29.76
N TYR A 143 16.03 -9.26 -29.06
CA TYR A 143 16.66 -8.07 -29.64
C TYR A 143 17.86 -7.59 -28.81
N PRO A 144 18.84 -8.45 -28.49
CA PRO A 144 19.93 -8.13 -27.55
C PRO A 144 20.76 -6.90 -27.98
N GLN A 145 20.83 -6.62 -29.28
CA GLN A 145 21.47 -5.42 -29.83
C GLN A 145 20.83 -4.10 -29.37
N HIS A 146 19.58 -4.13 -28.89
CA HIS A 146 18.85 -2.97 -28.39
C HIS A 146 18.87 -2.84 -26.87
N LEU A 147 19.41 -3.83 -26.14
CA LEU A 147 19.37 -3.87 -24.69
C LEU A 147 20.06 -2.67 -24.04
N THR A 148 21.25 -2.30 -24.51
CA THR A 148 22.01 -1.16 -23.97
C THR A 148 21.24 0.15 -24.11
N ALA A 149 20.71 0.42 -25.31
CA ALA A 149 19.91 1.63 -25.57
C ALA A 149 18.59 1.61 -24.80
N PHE A 150 17.98 0.44 -24.63
CA PHE A 150 16.75 0.29 -23.87
C PHE A 150 16.95 0.59 -22.38
N VAL A 151 18.04 0.09 -21.77
CA VAL A 151 18.37 0.36 -20.36
C VAL A 151 18.61 1.86 -20.13
N GLU A 152 19.33 2.53 -21.01
CA GLU A 152 19.57 3.98 -20.94
C GLU A 152 18.26 4.79 -20.95
N VAL A 153 17.33 4.43 -21.84
CA VAL A 153 16.00 5.08 -21.90
C VAL A 153 15.14 4.73 -20.69
N LEU A 154 15.22 3.49 -20.20
CA LEU A 154 14.43 3.01 -19.07
C LEU A 154 14.81 3.73 -17.77
N GLU A 155 16.11 3.96 -17.53
CA GLU A 155 16.59 4.74 -16.38
C GLU A 155 16.05 6.18 -16.40
N ALA A 156 16.01 6.82 -17.57
CA ALA A 156 15.42 8.15 -17.73
C ALA A 156 13.90 8.17 -17.60
N PHE A 157 13.22 7.06 -17.91
CA PHE A 157 11.77 6.95 -17.85
C PHE A 157 11.22 6.58 -16.46
N GLY A 158 12.04 5.95 -15.60
CA GLY A 158 11.67 5.60 -14.22
C GLY A 158 11.00 6.74 -13.43
N PRO A 159 11.58 7.95 -13.38
CA PRO A 159 10.96 9.10 -12.71
C PRO A 159 9.61 9.53 -13.30
N VAL A 160 9.36 9.26 -14.58
CA VAL A 160 8.06 9.56 -15.22
C VAL A 160 7.00 8.57 -14.76
N LEU A 161 7.33 7.29 -14.63
CA LEU A 161 6.43 6.28 -14.06
C LEU A 161 6.10 6.59 -12.59
N GLU A 162 7.11 6.96 -11.80
CA GLU A 162 6.93 7.35 -10.41
C GLU A 162 6.04 8.59 -10.28
N LYS A 163 6.20 9.60 -11.15
CA LYS A 163 5.35 10.79 -11.16
C LYS A 163 3.87 10.51 -11.52
N ASN A 164 3.60 9.54 -12.38
CA ASN A 164 2.25 9.28 -12.90
C ASN A 164 1.49 8.21 -12.11
N TYR A 165 2.19 7.29 -11.46
CA TYR A 165 1.60 6.13 -10.79
C TYR A 165 2.08 5.91 -9.35
N GLY A 166 3.11 6.65 -8.90
CA GLY A 166 3.63 6.62 -7.52
C GLY A 166 3.00 7.65 -6.60
#